data_AF-A0A7S3SK90-F1
#
_entry.id   AF-A0A7S3SK90-F1
#
_cell.length_a   1.000
_cell.length_b   1.000
_cell.length_c   1.000
_cell.angle_alpha   90.00
_cell.angle_beta   90.00
_cell.angle_gamma   90.00
#
_symmetry.space_group_name_H-M   'P 1'
#
loop_
_entity.id
_entity.type
_entity.pdbx_description
1 polymer ?
#
loop_
_entity_poly.entity_id
_entity_poly.type
_entity_poly.pdbx_seq_one_letter_code
_entity_poly.pdbx_strand_id
1 'polypeptide(L)'
;VGLEVELPKSAPSSDDTARMPVLETPQGCVFSSVAIARYVARMSRLSALYGSSLIEGGLVDSWVEFSTLELEAPLSNWALPGMPDEAVACAKEDVKKALAVLDKHLLHTTYMVGHCITLADISIFCALLDGMQKHFDDALRKQYCNVTRWFGLCCQQPEFVAVVGDVKLAAGKPGAAPKAEGKKAEAKAEPKKDAKGKEAKPKAEPKAEAKAKAKAAPAPAATGGPVD
;
A
#
# COMPACT_ATOMS: atom_id res chain seq x y z
N VAL A 1 33.16 -16.59 15.15
CA VAL A 1 33.90 -15.63 14.31
C VAL A 1 33.06 -14.37 14.27
N GLY A 2 33.27 -13.47 15.24
CA GLY A 2 32.50 -12.24 15.35
C GLY A 2 33.11 -11.19 14.43
N LEU A 3 32.36 -10.73 13.44
CA LEU A 3 32.71 -9.52 12.71
C LEU A 3 32.67 -8.37 13.70
N GLU A 4 33.84 -7.87 14.09
CA GLU A 4 33.97 -6.60 14.79
C GLU A 4 33.74 -5.50 13.74
N VAL A 5 32.47 -5.13 13.58
CA VAL A 5 32.08 -4.01 12.71
C VAL A 5 32.41 -2.75 13.48
N GLU A 6 33.51 -2.08 13.12
CA GLU A 6 33.83 -0.76 13.65
C GLU A 6 32.73 0.20 13.19
N LEU A 7 31.86 0.59 14.13
CA LEU A 7 30.77 1.52 13.85
C LEU A 7 31.33 2.95 13.79
N PRO A 8 30.83 3.79 12.87
CA PRO A 8 31.20 5.20 12.87
C PRO A 8 30.77 5.81 14.20
N LYS A 9 31.75 6.17 15.04
CA LYS A 9 31.54 6.89 16.30
C LYS A 9 30.64 8.09 16.02
N SER A 10 29.63 8.29 16.86
CA SER A 10 28.71 9.43 16.86
C SER A 10 29.47 10.74 17.18
N ALA A 11 30.34 11.17 16.28
CA ALA A 11 30.96 12.48 16.34
C ALA A 11 30.02 13.49 15.66
N PRO A 12 29.78 14.67 16.26
CA PRO A 12 29.09 15.77 15.62
C PRO A 12 30.06 16.46 14.65
N SER A 13 30.11 16.00 13.40
CA SER A 13 30.80 16.71 12.32
C SER A 13 29.78 17.14 11.28
N SER A 14 29.88 18.39 10.86
CA SER A 14 28.96 19.14 10.01
C SER A 14 28.84 18.67 8.54
N ASP A 15 29.28 17.45 8.22
CA ASP A 15 29.09 16.81 6.92
C ASP A 15 28.04 15.69 7.07
N ASP A 16 26.77 16.10 7.06
CA ASP A 16 25.59 15.29 7.42
C ASP A 16 24.98 14.53 6.23
N THR A 17 25.78 14.24 5.19
CA THR A 17 25.33 13.47 4.03
C THR A 17 26.09 12.16 3.95
N ALA A 18 25.39 11.05 4.25
CA ALA A 18 25.81 9.65 4.14
C ALA A 18 26.31 8.92 5.40
N ARG A 19 25.80 9.24 6.60
CA ARG A 19 25.94 8.31 7.74
C ARG A 19 24.83 7.26 7.71
N MET A 20 25.21 5.98 7.64
CA MET A 20 24.28 4.86 7.77
C MET A 20 23.59 4.94 9.15
N PRO A 21 22.26 4.77 9.26
CA PRO A 21 21.59 4.82 10.54
C PRO A 21 22.09 3.70 11.46
N VAL A 22 22.29 4.05 12.74
CA VAL A 22 22.69 3.15 13.82
C VAL A 22 21.76 3.38 15.01
N LEU A 23 21.23 2.29 15.56
CA LEU A 23 20.49 2.26 16.82
C LEU A 23 21.40 1.70 17.91
N GLU A 24 21.71 2.50 18.92
CA GLU A 24 22.45 2.06 20.10
C GLU A 24 21.47 1.54 21.16
N THR A 25 21.76 0.36 21.71
CA THR A 25 20.99 -0.25 22.80
C THR A 25 21.94 -0.66 23.93
N PRO A 26 21.45 -0.89 25.16
CA PRO A 26 22.29 -1.38 26.26
C PRO A 26 22.97 -2.73 25.96
N GLN A 27 22.46 -3.51 24.98
CA GLN A 27 22.99 -4.82 24.60
C GLN A 27 23.92 -4.78 23.39
N GLY A 28 24.10 -3.62 22.76
CA GLY A 28 24.89 -3.45 21.54
C GLY A 28 24.17 -2.60 20.50
N CYS A 29 24.76 -2.50 19.32
CA CYS A 29 24.25 -1.65 18.25
C CYS A 29 23.62 -2.46 17.13
N VAL A 30 22.59 -1.89 16.50
CA VAL A 30 21.96 -2.39 15.28
C VAL A 30 22.16 -1.34 14.20
N PHE A 31 22.66 -1.74 13.03
CA PHE A 31 22.90 -0.83 11.90
C PHE A 31 22.10 -1.27 10.68
N SER A 32 21.97 -0.36 9.69
CA SER A 32 21.05 -0.44 8.54
C SER A 32 19.60 -0.14 8.89
N SER A 33 18.96 0.69 8.06
CA SER A 33 17.58 1.17 8.24
C SER A 33 16.61 0.02 8.42
N VAL A 34 16.72 -1.01 7.58
CA VAL A 34 15.82 -2.16 7.60
C VAL A 34 16.01 -3.01 8.86
N ALA A 35 17.26 -3.25 9.28
CA ALA A 35 17.53 -4.03 10.49
C ALA A 35 17.05 -3.30 11.75
N ILE A 36 17.25 -1.98 11.81
CA ILE A 36 16.73 -1.13 12.88
C ILE A 36 15.20 -1.16 12.90
N ALA A 37 14.55 -0.99 11.74
CA ALA A 37 13.09 -1.00 11.66
C ALA A 37 12.50 -2.35 12.08
N ARG A 38 13.10 -3.47 11.67
CA ARG A 38 12.73 -4.81 12.15
C ARG A 38 12.93 -4.97 13.65
N TYR A 39 14.04 -4.46 14.19
CA TYR A 39 14.32 -4.50 15.62
C TYR A 39 13.21 -3.77 16.40
N VAL A 40 12.92 -2.53 16.02
CA VAL A 40 11.88 -1.70 16.67
C VAL A 40 10.49 -2.33 16.53
N ALA A 41 10.11 -2.80 15.33
CA ALA A 41 8.81 -3.45 15.10
C ALA A 41 8.60 -4.70 15.97
N ARG A 42 9.69 -5.41 16.33
CA ARG A 42 9.65 -6.60 17.17
C ARG A 42 9.75 -6.31 18.68
N MET A 43 10.11 -5.09 19.09
CA MET A 43 10.22 -4.72 20.52
C MET A 43 8.87 -4.81 21.23
N SER A 44 7.76 -4.54 20.54
CA SER A 44 6.42 -4.65 21.09
C SER A 44 5.57 -5.62 20.28
N ARG A 45 5.35 -6.83 20.82
CA ARG A 45 4.43 -7.82 20.25
C ARG A 45 2.97 -7.34 20.25
N LEU A 46 2.64 -6.34 21.08
CA LEU A 46 1.29 -5.76 21.13
C LEU A 46 0.98 -4.88 19.92
N SER A 47 2.00 -4.38 19.22
CA SER A 47 1.83 -3.44 18.11
C SER A 47 1.40 -4.11 16.79
N ALA A 48 1.48 -5.44 16.70
CA ALA A 48 1.27 -6.22 15.46
C ALA A 48 2.06 -5.72 14.22
N LEU A 49 3.05 -4.82 14.39
CA LEU A 49 3.84 -4.24 13.31
C LEU A 49 4.66 -5.28 12.53
N TYR A 50 4.91 -6.44 13.15
CA TYR A 50 5.58 -7.58 12.54
C TYR A 50 4.63 -8.74 12.19
N GLY A 51 3.33 -8.47 12.09
CA GLY A 51 2.30 -9.49 11.98
C GLY A 51 2.00 -10.22 13.30
N SER A 52 0.89 -10.94 13.31
CA SER A 52 0.38 -11.70 14.47
C SER A 52 0.66 -13.20 14.38
N SER A 53 1.20 -13.67 13.26
CA SER A 53 1.55 -15.07 13.03
C SER A 53 2.88 -15.20 12.29
N LEU A 54 3.46 -16.41 12.30
CA LEU A 54 4.71 -16.68 11.57
C LEU A 54 4.58 -16.39 10.07
N ILE A 55 3.42 -16.70 9.48
CA ILE A 55 3.18 -16.44 8.06
C ILE A 55 3.07 -14.95 7.78
N GLU A 56 2.39 -14.19 8.64
CA GLU A 56 2.32 -12.72 8.49
C GLU A 56 3.69 -12.07 8.66
N GLY A 57 4.50 -12.52 9.64
CA GLY A 57 5.87 -12.04 9.79
C GLY A 57 6.74 -12.32 8.56
N GLY A 58 6.59 -13.51 7.95
CA GLY A 58 7.26 -13.85 6.70
C GLY A 58 6.80 -12.97 5.52
N LEU A 59 5.50 -12.68 5.42
CA LEU A 59 4.97 -11.77 4.40
C LEU A 59 5.45 -10.32 4.60
N VAL A 60 5.53 -9.86 5.85
CA VAL A 60 6.13 -8.55 6.18
C VAL A 60 7.57 -8.51 5.68
N ASP A 61 8.35 -9.56 5.93
CA ASP A 61 9.73 -9.66 5.44
C ASP A 61 9.83 -9.61 3.92
N SER A 62 8.97 -10.34 3.21
CA SER A 62 8.92 -10.33 1.75
C SER A 62 8.63 -8.94 1.19
N TRP A 63 7.66 -8.21 1.76
CA TRP A 63 7.31 -6.87 1.29
C TRP A 63 8.37 -5.83 1.63
N VAL A 64 9.05 -5.95 2.77
CA VAL A 64 10.17 -5.07 3.14
C VAL A 64 11.35 -5.28 2.18
N GLU A 65 11.65 -6.54 1.83
CA GLU A 65 12.69 -6.86 0.86
C GLU A 65 12.32 -6.37 -0.55
N PHE A 66 11.07 -6.61 -0.99
CA PHE A 66 10.54 -6.07 -2.24
C PHE A 66 10.66 -4.54 -2.29
N SER A 67 10.29 -3.85 -1.20
CA SER A 67 10.41 -2.39 -1.09
C SER A 67 11.85 -1.92 -1.30
N THR A 68 12.83 -2.64 -0.78
CA THR A 68 14.25 -2.26 -0.86
C THR A 68 14.79 -2.49 -2.28
N LEU A 69 14.53 -3.68 -2.84
CA LEU A 69 15.18 -4.15 -4.07
C LEU A 69 14.45 -3.72 -5.34
N GLU A 70 13.12 -3.85 -5.35
CA GLU A 70 12.32 -3.68 -6.56
C GLU A 70 11.71 -2.27 -6.67
N LEU A 71 11.73 -1.49 -5.60
CA LEU A 71 11.08 -0.18 -5.54
C LEU A 71 12.03 0.96 -5.21
N GLU A 72 12.69 0.91 -4.04
CA GLU A 72 13.57 1.97 -3.56
C GLU A 72 14.82 2.13 -4.45
N ALA A 73 15.44 1.02 -4.85
CA ALA A 73 16.61 1.06 -5.73
C ALA A 73 16.32 1.73 -7.10
N PRO A 74 15.28 1.34 -7.88
CA PRO A 74 14.99 2.02 -9.13
C PRO A 74 14.44 3.44 -8.93
N LEU A 75 13.69 3.73 -7.84
CA LEU A 75 13.31 5.12 -7.53
C LEU A 75 14.52 6.01 -7.25
N SER A 76 15.51 5.49 -6.53
CA SER A 76 16.77 6.21 -6.28
C SER A 76 17.50 6.52 -7.58
N ASN A 77 17.58 5.56 -8.50
CA ASN A 77 18.19 5.77 -9.82
C ASN A 77 17.41 6.76 -10.69
N TRP A 78 16.08 6.82 -10.57
CA TRP A 78 15.28 7.82 -11.26
C TRP A 78 15.51 9.22 -10.64
N ALA A 79 15.55 9.34 -9.31
CA ALA A 79 15.67 10.63 -8.62
C ALA A 79 17.10 11.21 -8.64
N LEU A 80 18.14 10.37 -8.80
CA LEU A 80 19.54 10.79 -8.69
C LEU A 80 19.97 11.68 -9.88
N PRO A 81 20.42 12.93 -9.62
CA PRO A 81 20.91 13.81 -10.67
C PRO A 81 22.15 13.26 -11.38
N GLY A 82 22.23 13.44 -12.70
CA GLY A 82 23.40 13.06 -13.51
C GLY A 82 23.42 11.59 -13.96
N MET A 83 22.36 10.82 -13.69
CA MET A 83 22.20 9.48 -14.25
C MET A 83 22.04 9.51 -15.77
N PRO A 84 22.64 8.54 -16.52
CA PRO A 84 22.44 8.43 -17.96
C PRO A 84 20.96 8.26 -18.33
N ASP A 85 20.53 8.87 -19.44
CA ASP A 85 19.12 8.84 -19.89
C ASP A 85 18.57 7.41 -20.03
N GLU A 86 19.39 6.48 -20.54
CA GLU A 86 19.03 5.07 -20.67
C GLU A 86 18.80 4.41 -19.29
N ALA A 87 19.66 4.69 -18.32
CA ALA A 87 19.50 4.18 -16.96
C ALA A 87 18.25 4.73 -16.28
N VAL A 88 17.94 6.02 -16.49
CA VAL A 88 16.70 6.64 -15.99
C VAL A 88 15.47 6.05 -16.66
N ALA A 89 15.54 5.74 -17.96
CA ALA A 89 14.45 5.10 -18.69
C ALA A 89 14.19 3.67 -18.17
N CYS A 90 15.24 2.87 -17.98
CA CYS A 90 15.13 1.54 -17.35
C CYS A 90 14.54 1.63 -15.95
N ALA A 91 15.04 2.55 -15.11
CA ALA A 91 14.54 2.77 -13.76
C ALA A 91 13.04 3.10 -13.74
N LYS A 92 12.56 3.95 -14.66
CA LYS A 92 11.13 4.26 -14.80
C LYS A 92 10.29 3.03 -15.13
N GLU A 93 10.76 2.17 -16.01
CA GLU A 93 10.05 0.93 -16.36
C GLU A 93 10.05 -0.06 -15.19
N ASP A 94 11.14 -0.18 -14.45
CA ASP A 94 11.19 -1.04 -13.26
C ASP A 94 10.28 -0.54 -12.15
N VAL A 95 10.23 0.78 -11.90
CA VAL A 95 9.24 1.38 -10.99
C VAL A 95 7.81 1.08 -11.43
N LYS A 96 7.49 1.17 -12.73
CA LYS A 96 6.15 0.82 -13.24
C LYS A 96 5.79 -0.65 -13.01
N LYS A 97 6.76 -1.57 -13.16
CA LYS A 97 6.55 -3.00 -12.84
C LYS A 97 6.26 -3.19 -11.36
N ALA A 98 7.05 -2.55 -10.49
CA ALA A 98 6.84 -2.63 -9.04
C ALA A 98 5.48 -2.05 -8.63
N LEU A 99 5.10 -0.89 -9.18
CA LEU A 99 3.78 -0.29 -8.96
C LEU A 99 2.64 -1.20 -9.45
N ALA A 100 2.81 -1.92 -10.56
CA ALA A 100 1.81 -2.87 -11.03
C ALA A 100 1.61 -4.06 -10.07
N VAL A 101 2.70 -4.56 -9.46
CA VAL A 101 2.64 -5.61 -8.43
C VAL A 101 1.89 -5.09 -7.20
N LEU A 102 2.24 -3.90 -6.71
CA LEU A 102 1.59 -3.28 -5.56
C LEU A 102 0.10 -3.00 -5.83
N ASP A 103 -0.23 -2.44 -6.99
CA ASP A 103 -1.61 -2.10 -7.34
C ASP A 103 -2.51 -3.33 -7.41
N LYS A 104 -1.99 -4.43 -7.99
CA LYS A 104 -2.69 -5.72 -8.02
C LYS A 104 -2.91 -6.29 -6.62
N HIS A 105 -1.92 -6.19 -5.73
CA HIS A 105 -2.04 -6.65 -4.35
C HIS A 105 -3.10 -5.85 -3.58
N LEU A 106 -3.01 -4.51 -3.67
CA LEU A 106 -3.87 -3.55 -2.97
C LEU A 106 -5.29 -3.43 -3.54
N LEU A 107 -5.58 -4.12 -4.65
CA LEU A 107 -6.94 -4.26 -5.19
C LEU A 107 -7.86 -5.02 -4.21
N HIS A 108 -7.32 -5.99 -3.48
CA HIS A 108 -8.10 -6.87 -2.60
C HIS A 108 -7.79 -6.67 -1.11
N THR A 109 -6.86 -5.78 -0.78
CA THR A 109 -6.40 -5.57 0.60
C THR A 109 -6.41 -4.09 0.96
N THR A 110 -6.66 -3.80 2.25
CA THR A 110 -6.57 -2.41 2.76
C THR A 110 -5.14 -2.04 3.12
N TYR A 111 -4.36 -3.00 3.64
CA TYR A 111 -2.97 -2.89 4.05
C TYR A 111 -2.13 -3.98 3.38
N MET A 112 -0.80 -3.87 3.45
CA MET A 112 0.10 -4.81 2.80
C MET A 112 0.01 -6.22 3.40
N VAL A 113 -0.14 -6.34 4.72
CA VAL A 113 -0.25 -7.63 5.42
C VAL A 113 -1.35 -7.56 6.48
N GLY A 114 -2.25 -8.56 6.50
CA GLY A 114 -3.31 -8.66 7.50
C GLY A 114 -4.37 -7.55 7.38
N HIS A 115 -4.76 -6.98 8.53
CA HIS A 115 -5.86 -6.02 8.66
C HIS A 115 -5.46 -4.70 9.34
N CYS A 116 -4.17 -4.45 9.51
CA CYS A 116 -3.62 -3.26 10.15
C CYS A 116 -2.30 -2.85 9.49
N ILE A 117 -1.82 -1.66 9.81
CA ILE A 117 -0.50 -1.19 9.38
C ILE A 117 0.58 -2.08 9.96
N THR A 118 1.50 -2.51 9.10
CA THR A 118 2.69 -3.26 9.47
C THR A 118 3.95 -2.54 9.00
N LEU A 119 5.12 -3.09 9.35
CA LEU A 119 6.40 -2.61 8.83
C LEU A 119 6.43 -2.64 7.29
N ALA A 120 5.72 -3.57 6.64
CA ALA A 120 5.61 -3.59 5.18
C ALA A 120 4.97 -2.30 4.63
N ASP A 121 3.89 -1.83 5.26
CA ASP A 121 3.22 -0.60 4.86
C ASP A 121 4.15 0.61 5.04
N ILE A 122 4.82 0.68 6.19
CA ILE A 122 5.75 1.78 6.52
C ILE A 122 6.92 1.82 5.53
N SER A 123 7.55 0.68 5.24
CA SER A 123 8.68 0.60 4.32
C SER A 123 8.31 1.03 2.89
N ILE A 124 7.21 0.49 2.36
CA ILE A 124 6.75 0.83 1.01
C ILE A 124 6.32 2.30 0.94
N PHE A 125 5.68 2.82 1.99
CA PHE A 125 5.27 4.21 2.04
C PHE A 125 6.49 5.14 1.98
N CYS A 126 7.50 4.87 2.80
CA CYS A 126 8.74 5.64 2.81
C CYS A 126 9.45 5.60 1.45
N ALA A 127 9.52 4.43 0.80
CA ALA A 127 10.11 4.31 -0.53
C ALA A 127 9.34 5.13 -1.59
N LEU A 128 8.00 5.14 -1.51
CA LEU A 128 7.15 5.85 -2.47
C LEU A 128 7.05 7.37 -2.23
N LEU A 129 7.43 7.86 -1.04
CA LEU A 129 7.17 9.24 -0.63
C LEU A 129 7.72 10.27 -1.62
N ASP A 130 9.00 10.15 -1.99
CA ASP A 130 9.64 11.06 -2.93
C ASP A 130 9.04 10.96 -4.34
N GLY A 131 8.77 9.72 -4.78
CA GLY A 131 8.09 9.42 -6.04
C GLY A 131 6.72 10.10 -6.14
N MET A 132 5.90 9.98 -5.11
CA MET A 132 4.58 10.59 -5.01
C MET A 132 4.62 12.12 -5.01
N GLN A 133 5.64 12.72 -4.37
CA GLN A 133 5.79 14.17 -4.27
C GLN A 133 6.34 14.82 -5.54
N LYS A 134 7.22 14.12 -6.29
CA LYS A 134 8.02 14.75 -7.36
C LYS A 134 7.88 14.11 -8.73
N HIS A 135 7.62 12.80 -8.81
CA HIS A 135 7.78 12.03 -10.04
C HIS A 135 6.47 11.49 -10.60
N PHE A 136 5.49 11.17 -9.75
CA PHE A 136 4.25 10.51 -10.15
C PHE A 136 3.17 11.54 -10.46
N ASP A 137 3.03 11.86 -11.73
CA ASP A 137 1.98 12.76 -12.22
C ASP A 137 0.56 12.18 -12.02
N ASP A 138 -0.45 13.00 -12.31
CA ASP A 138 -1.85 12.61 -12.18
C ASP A 138 -2.20 11.38 -13.04
N ALA A 139 -1.55 11.18 -14.19
CA ALA A 139 -1.87 10.07 -15.08
C ALA A 139 -1.34 8.75 -14.50
N LEU A 140 -0.10 8.73 -14.01
CA LEU A 140 0.50 7.58 -13.37
C LEU A 140 -0.24 7.21 -12.09
N ARG A 141 -0.60 8.20 -11.26
CA ARG A 141 -1.41 7.98 -10.04
C ARG A 141 -2.80 7.43 -10.34
N LYS A 142 -3.43 7.85 -11.44
CA LYS A 142 -4.71 7.27 -11.89
C LYS A 142 -4.55 5.85 -12.41
N GLN A 143 -3.43 5.54 -13.07
CA GLN A 143 -3.15 4.18 -13.56
C GLN A 143 -2.97 3.18 -12.41
N TYR A 144 -2.29 3.59 -11.34
CA TYR A 144 -2.09 2.79 -10.12
C TYR A 144 -2.95 3.33 -8.97
N CYS A 145 -4.26 3.26 -9.17
CA CYS A 145 -5.24 3.89 -8.28
C CYS A 145 -5.33 3.21 -6.90
N ASN A 146 -5.06 1.91 -6.80
CA ASN A 146 -5.08 1.19 -5.54
C ASN A 146 -3.87 1.57 -4.69
N VAL A 147 -2.70 1.73 -5.31
CA VAL A 147 -1.50 2.30 -4.65
C VAL A 147 -1.77 3.72 -4.17
N THR A 148 -2.35 4.57 -5.02
CA THR A 148 -2.65 5.95 -4.66
C THR A 148 -3.67 6.05 -3.51
N ARG A 149 -4.71 5.22 -3.52
CA ARG A 149 -5.68 5.09 -2.42
C ARG A 149 -4.99 4.70 -1.12
N TRP A 150 -4.20 3.63 -1.15
CA TRP A 150 -3.49 3.12 0.02
C TRP A 150 -2.50 4.13 0.58
N PHE A 151 -1.73 4.80 -0.28
CA PHE A 151 -0.78 5.84 0.15
C PHE A 151 -1.49 7.02 0.82
N GLY A 152 -2.63 7.45 0.26
CA GLY A 152 -3.47 8.48 0.88
C GLY A 152 -4.07 8.05 2.23
N LEU A 153 -4.37 6.76 2.40
CA LEU A 153 -4.81 6.21 3.68
C LEU A 153 -3.69 6.24 4.72
N CYS A 154 -2.45 5.91 4.35
CA CYS A 154 -1.28 6.03 5.22
C CYS A 154 -1.00 7.50 5.61
N CYS A 155 -1.10 8.45 4.67
CA CYS A 155 -0.91 9.87 4.94
C CYS A 155 -1.87 10.44 6.00
N GLN A 156 -3.04 9.81 6.21
CA GLN A 156 -4.04 10.27 7.17
C GLN A 156 -3.84 9.69 8.58
N GLN A 157 -2.89 8.77 8.75
CA GLN A 157 -2.63 8.16 10.05
C GLN A 157 -1.85 9.13 10.93
N PRO A 158 -2.24 9.32 12.20
CA PRO A 158 -1.58 10.26 13.11
C PRO A 158 -0.07 10.04 13.22
N GLU A 159 0.38 8.79 13.23
CA GLU A 159 1.79 8.41 13.32
C GLU A 159 2.58 8.83 12.08
N PHE A 160 1.98 8.72 10.90
CA PHE A 160 2.60 9.18 9.66
C PHE A 160 2.64 10.71 9.63
N VAL A 161 1.53 11.38 9.93
CA VAL A 161 1.46 12.85 9.98
C VAL A 161 2.49 13.40 10.97
N ALA A 162 2.68 12.76 12.12
CA ALA A 162 3.65 13.18 13.13
C ALA A 162 5.11 13.16 12.63
N VAL A 163 5.43 12.32 11.64
CA VAL A 163 6.80 12.15 11.12
C VAL A 163 7.00 12.88 9.80
N VAL A 164 6.09 12.71 8.84
CA VAL A 164 6.25 13.25 7.47
C VAL A 164 5.48 14.55 7.23
N GLY A 165 4.58 14.93 8.15
CA GLY A 165 3.75 16.13 8.00
C GLY A 165 2.72 16.03 6.87
N ASP A 166 2.38 17.19 6.30
CA ASP A 166 1.44 17.29 5.18
C ASP A 166 2.13 16.93 3.86
N VAL A 167 1.66 15.85 3.21
CA VAL A 167 2.25 15.32 1.99
C VAL A 167 1.56 15.90 0.75
N LYS A 168 2.27 16.75 0.01
CA LYS A 168 1.80 17.31 -1.26
C LYS A 168 2.22 16.44 -2.44
N LEU A 169 1.25 15.93 -3.19
CA LEU A 169 1.49 15.10 -4.38
C LEU A 169 1.98 15.95 -5.56
N ALA A 170 2.75 15.34 -6.45
CA ALA A 170 3.25 15.99 -7.67
C ALA A 170 2.07 16.50 -8.52
N ALA A 171 2.07 17.78 -8.86
CA ALA A 171 1.08 18.34 -9.78
C ALA A 171 1.24 17.71 -11.17
N GLY A 172 0.14 17.28 -11.80
CA GLY A 172 0.20 16.89 -13.20
C GLY A 172 0.61 18.07 -14.07
N LYS A 173 1.57 17.88 -14.99
CA LYS A 173 1.63 18.75 -16.17
C LYS A 173 0.29 18.60 -16.90
N PRO A 174 -0.41 19.67 -17.29
CA PRO A 174 -1.64 19.55 -18.06
C PRO A 174 -1.32 18.77 -19.33
N GLY A 175 -1.73 17.50 -19.36
CA GLY A 175 -1.53 16.62 -20.50
C GLY A 175 -2.28 17.20 -21.70
N ALA A 176 -1.58 17.33 -22.82
CA ALA A 176 -2.21 17.54 -24.10
C ALA A 176 -3.28 16.46 -24.29
N ALA A 177 -4.54 16.89 -24.34
CA ALA A 177 -5.66 15.99 -24.54
C ALA A 177 -5.41 15.13 -25.79
N PRO A 178 -5.69 13.81 -25.74
CA PRO A 178 -5.74 13.01 -26.96
C PRO A 178 -6.74 13.67 -27.90
N LYS A 179 -6.28 14.07 -29.10
CA LYS A 179 -7.19 14.39 -30.20
C LYS A 179 -8.01 13.14 -30.46
N ALA A 180 -9.24 13.12 -29.96
CA ALA A 180 -10.25 12.20 -30.42
C ALA A 180 -10.45 12.48 -31.92
N GLU A 181 -9.92 11.61 -32.78
CA GLU A 181 -10.28 11.58 -34.18
C GLU A 181 -11.78 11.34 -34.29
N GLY A 182 -12.48 12.37 -34.76
CA GLY A 182 -13.92 12.36 -34.90
C GLY A 182 -14.37 11.33 -35.93
N LYS A 183 -15.17 10.35 -35.49
CA LYS A 183 -16.16 9.73 -36.36
C LYS A 183 -17.40 10.61 -36.38
N LYS A 184 -17.52 11.37 -37.46
CA LYS A 184 -18.70 12.12 -37.88
C LYS A 184 -19.84 11.13 -38.16
N ALA A 185 -20.95 11.25 -37.43
CA ALA A 185 -22.24 10.69 -37.82
C ALA A 185 -23.30 11.79 -37.68
N GLU A 186 -23.66 12.39 -38.81
CA GLU A 186 -24.74 13.37 -38.90
C GLU A 186 -26.12 12.68 -38.87
N ALA A 187 -26.93 13.15 -37.92
CA ALA A 187 -28.34 13.50 -38.01
C ALA A 187 -29.36 12.53 -38.64
N LYS A 188 -30.38 12.20 -37.83
CA LYS A 188 -31.77 12.57 -38.16
C LYS A 188 -32.61 12.71 -36.89
N ALA A 189 -33.09 13.92 -36.66
CA ALA A 189 -34.15 14.24 -35.73
C ALA A 189 -35.46 14.36 -36.51
N GLU A 190 -36.57 13.87 -35.96
CA GLU A 190 -37.87 14.56 -36.06
C GLU A 190 -38.75 14.26 -34.83
N PRO A 191 -39.65 15.17 -34.43
CA PRO A 191 -40.17 15.29 -33.07
C PRO A 191 -41.70 15.06 -32.95
N LYS A 192 -42.18 14.74 -31.74
CA LYS A 192 -43.54 14.95 -31.15
C LYS A 192 -43.66 14.09 -29.89
N LYS A 193 -44.30 14.45 -28.76
CA LYS A 193 -45.18 15.55 -28.35
C LYS A 193 -45.34 15.44 -26.82
N ASP A 194 -45.39 16.57 -26.12
CA ASP A 194 -45.78 16.67 -24.71
C ASP A 194 -47.24 16.26 -24.43
N ALA A 195 -47.47 15.59 -23.29
CA ALA A 195 -48.75 15.60 -22.56
C ALA A 195 -48.58 15.18 -21.07
N LYS A 196 -48.19 16.17 -20.25
CA LYS A 196 -48.69 16.57 -18.91
C LYS A 196 -49.56 15.62 -18.04
N GLY A 197 -49.10 15.44 -16.79
CA GLY A 197 -49.90 15.37 -15.53
C GLY A 197 -50.38 13.98 -15.10
N LYS A 198 -50.46 13.58 -13.83
CA LYS A 198 -50.39 14.24 -12.51
C LYS A 198 -50.27 13.13 -11.43
N GLU A 199 -49.67 13.45 -10.27
CA GLU A 199 -50.00 13.07 -8.85
C GLU A 199 -50.74 11.73 -8.59
N ALA A 200 -50.49 10.87 -7.59
CA ALA A 200 -49.80 10.95 -6.30
C ALA A 200 -49.56 9.53 -5.72
N LYS A 201 -48.60 9.43 -4.80
CA LYS A 201 -48.37 8.35 -3.80
C LYS A 201 -49.59 8.24 -2.84
N PRO A 202 -49.85 7.12 -2.11
CA PRO A 202 -48.90 6.61 -1.11
C PRO A 202 -48.87 5.08 -0.80
N LYS A 203 -47.72 4.69 -0.22
CA LYS A 203 -47.38 3.60 0.72
C LYS A 203 -48.46 2.59 1.16
N ALA A 204 -48.11 1.30 1.15
CA ALA A 204 -48.29 0.37 2.28
C ALA A 204 -47.47 -0.95 2.12
N GLU A 205 -46.45 -1.13 2.96
CA GLU A 205 -46.10 -2.40 3.63
C GLU A 205 -46.50 -2.20 5.12
N PRO A 206 -46.56 -3.19 6.06
CA PRO A 206 -45.99 -4.56 6.05
C PRO A 206 -46.83 -5.68 6.77
N LYS A 207 -46.39 -6.95 6.67
CA LYS A 207 -46.39 -8.09 7.66
C LYS A 207 -46.40 -9.44 6.90
N ALA A 208 -45.44 -10.36 7.04
CA ALA A 208 -44.93 -11.13 8.19
C ALA A 208 -45.81 -12.33 8.61
N GLU A 209 -45.14 -13.48 8.83
CA GLU A 209 -45.56 -14.84 9.28
C GLU A 209 -46.00 -15.83 8.18
N ALA A 210 -45.56 -17.10 8.13
CA ALA A 210 -45.12 -17.99 9.20
C ALA A 210 -44.11 -19.08 8.77
N LYS A 211 -43.30 -19.49 9.75
CA LYS A 211 -42.44 -20.69 9.80
C LYS A 211 -43.27 -21.98 9.76
N ALA A 212 -42.80 -23.01 9.06
CA ALA A 212 -42.76 -24.41 9.56
C ALA A 212 -42.14 -25.37 8.51
N LYS A 213 -40.92 -25.87 8.78
CA LYS A 213 -40.56 -27.31 8.82
C LYS A 213 -39.05 -27.46 9.04
N ALA A 214 -38.71 -28.01 10.20
CA ALA A 214 -37.39 -28.52 10.57
C ALA A 214 -37.46 -30.05 10.70
N LYS A 215 -36.27 -30.68 10.72
CA LYS A 215 -35.89 -32.10 10.91
C LYS A 215 -35.67 -32.89 9.61
N ALA A 216 -34.56 -33.62 9.41
CA ALA A 216 -33.64 -34.22 10.38
C ALA A 216 -32.22 -34.41 9.81
N ALA A 217 -31.21 -34.18 10.65
CA ALA A 217 -29.91 -34.85 10.61
C ALA A 217 -29.84 -35.78 11.84
N PRO A 218 -29.29 -37.00 11.74
CA PRO A 218 -29.05 -37.82 12.92
C PRO A 218 -27.62 -37.61 13.48
N ALA A 219 -27.57 -37.58 14.81
CA ALA A 219 -26.38 -37.48 15.66
C ALA A 219 -25.68 -38.86 15.84
N PRO A 220 -24.42 -38.89 16.31
CA PRO A 220 -23.63 -40.11 16.47
C PRO A 220 -23.95 -40.85 17.78
N ALA A 221 -23.82 -42.17 17.77
CA ALA A 221 -23.88 -43.01 18.96
C ALA A 221 -22.47 -43.51 19.33
N ALA A 222 -22.11 -43.31 20.60
CA ALA A 222 -20.93 -43.87 21.25
C ALA A 222 -21.31 -45.17 21.99
N THR A 223 -20.43 -46.17 21.99
CA THR A 223 -20.29 -47.16 23.07
C THR A 223 -18.85 -47.66 23.08
N GLY A 224 -18.19 -47.60 24.23
CA GLY A 224 -16.77 -47.94 24.40
C GLY A 224 -16.49 -49.35 24.93
N GLY A 225 -15.18 -49.67 24.90
CA GLY A 225 -14.46 -50.66 25.73
C GLY A 225 -14.60 -52.14 25.36
N PRO A 226 -13.64 -53.02 25.73
CA PRO A 226 -12.55 -52.84 26.69
C PRO A 226 -11.13 -53.21 26.20
N VAL A 227 -10.19 -52.95 27.12
CA VAL A 227 -8.77 -53.31 27.26
C VAL A 227 -8.34 -54.72 26.82
N ASP A 228 -7.16 -54.77 26.21
CA ASP A 228 -6.04 -55.69 26.46
C ASP A 228 -4.73 -55.01 26.00
#